data_AF-A0A3N0YMN4-F1
#
_entry.id   AF-A0A3N0YMN4-F1
#
_cell.length_a   1.000
_cell.length_b   1.000
_cell.length_c   1.000
_cell.angle_alpha   90.00
_cell.angle_beta   90.00
_cell.angle_gamma   90.00
#
_symmetry.space_group_name_H-M   'P 1'
#
loop_
_entity.id
_entity.type
_entity.pdbx_description
1 polymer ?
#
loop_
_entity_poly.entity_id
_entity_poly.type
_entity_poly.pdbx_seq_one_letter_code
_entity_poly.pdbx_strand_id
1 'polypeptide(L)'
;MDSDDDNMEEVVEGPLDEDDQPHGFCTVTYSSSDRFEGHFVHGEKNGKGKFFFFDGSTLEGFYVDDALHGQGIYTYEDGGALHGTYIDGELNGPAQEFNPDGQPVFRGQYKDNIRCGMCWVYYPDGACVVGEVNEDGEMTGKAVAYVYPDGRTALYGSFVDGELIEARLATLTTLENGRPHFTVDPDSPVYCYDKSTSSCIGSRKLLPDPYESQRVYVGHSLISGAGEGLFAKTGAEANTVMAFYNGVRITHTEVDSRDWSLNGNTISLDEDTVIDVPDPFNLTENYCASLGHKANHSFTPNCKYDPYVHSRFGQIKCIRTIRAVEKDEELTVAYGYDHEPSGKSGPEAPEWPEMDRYRYFIFNQKSVVVLGILQVACAGLCVVCGFIDAVFRKSTTLSETRAPLWAGLIMAAPGVLALFASQKKNPILVNTMIVSSVMSLFAVVIVFVYACVTLSYGEEDDEIFHAHPIPEVRFVLSRMVKGANGTLLVACMGSLLFSSMIAYVGCRSLPLCGCYDSANGMEFLVPQNDPVTPTELICTWQDGEERIFNSPVSFMEHCPEQEQQNLVTLPPYNRLA
;
A
#
# COMPACT_ATOMS: atom_id res chain seq x y z
N MET A 1 -68.43 -12.64 4.81
CA MET A 1 -67.51 -13.39 5.69
C MET A 1 -66.30 -12.50 5.80
N ASP A 2 -66.28 -11.92 6.98
CA ASP A 2 -65.45 -10.86 7.50
C ASP A 2 -63.97 -10.98 7.16
N SER A 3 -63.39 -9.80 6.97
CA SER A 3 -61.99 -9.47 7.06
C SER A 3 -61.39 -10.00 8.37
N ASP A 4 -60.55 -11.02 8.27
CA ASP A 4 -59.50 -11.22 9.26
C ASP A 4 -58.41 -10.19 8.92
N ASP A 5 -58.53 -9.01 9.52
CA ASP A 5 -57.41 -8.08 9.70
C ASP A 5 -56.34 -8.86 10.46
N ASP A 6 -55.21 -9.15 9.79
CA ASP A 6 -53.99 -9.63 10.44
C ASP A 6 -53.51 -8.54 11.41
N ASN A 7 -54.08 -8.56 12.61
CA ASN A 7 -53.69 -7.72 13.74
C ASN A 7 -52.31 -8.22 14.21
N MET A 8 -51.25 -7.85 13.49
CA MET A 8 -49.88 -8.19 13.86
C MET A 8 -49.51 -7.43 15.14
N GLU A 9 -49.44 -8.16 16.25
CA GLU A 9 -49.22 -7.64 17.59
C GLU A 9 -47.84 -6.96 17.71
N GLU A 10 -47.84 -5.68 18.10
CA GLU A 10 -46.64 -5.01 18.61
C GLU A 10 -46.25 -5.66 19.94
N VAL A 11 -45.01 -6.13 20.06
CA VAL A 11 -44.54 -6.74 21.30
C VAL A 11 -43.89 -5.64 22.14
N VAL A 12 -44.57 -5.27 23.24
CA VAL A 12 -44.07 -4.28 24.21
C VAL A 12 -43.44 -5.00 25.41
N GLU A 13 -42.19 -4.69 25.67
CA GLU A 13 -41.45 -5.10 26.87
C GLU A 13 -41.14 -3.87 27.72
N GLY A 14 -41.83 -3.70 28.84
CA GLY A 14 -41.61 -2.55 29.72
C GLY A 14 -42.78 -2.28 30.67
N PRO A 15 -42.71 -1.20 31.47
CA PRO A 15 -43.83 -0.78 32.29
C PRO A 15 -44.99 -0.28 31.42
N LEU A 16 -46.22 -0.57 31.85
CA LEU A 16 -47.45 -0.08 31.26
C LEU A 16 -48.17 0.84 32.27
N ASP A 17 -48.97 1.77 31.78
CA ASP A 17 -49.84 2.60 32.61
C ASP A 17 -51.21 1.95 32.91
N GLU A 18 -52.14 2.72 33.47
CA GLU A 18 -53.48 2.24 33.86
C GLU A 18 -54.37 1.87 32.67
N ASP A 19 -54.02 2.33 31.46
CA ASP A 19 -54.75 2.08 30.21
C ASP A 19 -54.05 0.99 29.36
N ASP A 20 -53.15 0.21 29.96
CA ASP A 20 -52.30 -0.81 29.32
C ASP A 20 -51.39 -0.25 28.21
N GLN A 21 -51.04 1.05 28.26
CA GLN A 21 -50.17 1.70 27.28
C GLN A 21 -48.72 1.77 27.76
N PRO A 22 -47.72 1.71 26.85
CA PRO A 22 -46.31 1.89 27.19
C PRO A 22 -46.03 3.14 28.06
N HIS A 23 -45.33 2.97 29.17
CA HIS A 23 -44.95 4.06 30.06
C HIS A 23 -43.57 3.85 30.71
N GLY A 24 -42.77 4.90 30.82
CA GLY A 24 -41.38 4.78 31.29
C GLY A 24 -40.48 4.19 30.20
N PHE A 25 -39.41 3.48 30.55
CA PHE A 25 -38.50 2.91 29.55
C PHE A 25 -39.05 1.57 29.04
N CYS A 26 -39.39 1.50 27.75
CA CYS A 26 -39.92 0.30 27.09
C CYS A 26 -39.13 -0.03 25.83
N THR A 27 -39.17 -1.31 25.47
CA THR A 27 -38.78 -1.82 24.17
C THR A 27 -40.03 -2.22 23.41
N VAL A 28 -40.28 -1.63 22.25
CA VAL A 28 -41.39 -1.97 21.35
C VAL A 28 -40.81 -2.61 20.11
N THR A 29 -41.22 -3.84 19.82
CA THR A 29 -40.86 -4.55 18.59
C THR A 29 -42.04 -4.54 17.65
N TYR A 30 -41.83 -3.96 16.46
CA TYR A 30 -42.83 -3.82 15.42
C TYR A 30 -42.86 -5.05 14.52
N SER A 31 -43.97 -5.24 13.81
CA SER A 31 -44.18 -6.38 12.89
C SER A 31 -43.17 -6.45 11.73
N SER A 32 -42.52 -5.33 11.40
CA SER A 32 -41.43 -5.21 10.42
C SER A 32 -40.09 -5.75 10.93
N SER A 33 -40.02 -6.27 12.16
CA SER A 33 -38.77 -6.53 12.91
C SER A 33 -37.97 -5.27 13.25
N ASP A 34 -38.52 -4.09 13.01
CA ASP A 34 -38.01 -2.84 13.58
C ASP A 34 -38.22 -2.85 15.10
N ARG A 35 -37.37 -2.13 15.82
CA ARG A 35 -37.46 -2.07 17.28
C ARG A 35 -37.15 -0.67 17.78
N PHE A 36 -37.96 -0.17 18.70
CA PHE A 36 -37.67 1.06 19.43
C PHE A 36 -37.35 0.75 20.89
N GLU A 37 -36.28 1.33 21.41
CA GLU A 37 -35.91 1.29 22.83
C GLU A 37 -35.89 2.73 23.36
N GLY A 38 -36.75 3.08 24.31
CA GLY A 38 -36.81 4.46 24.78
C GLY A 38 -37.88 4.74 25.82
N HIS A 39 -38.00 6.01 26.18
CA HIS A 39 -39.00 6.48 27.12
C HIS A 39 -40.35 6.73 26.45
N PHE A 40 -41.42 6.34 27.13
CA PHE A 40 -42.80 6.54 26.76
C PHE A 40 -43.60 7.25 27.85
N VAL A 41 -44.60 8.01 27.45
CA VAL A 41 -45.61 8.61 28.31
C VAL A 41 -46.97 8.40 27.65
N HIS A 42 -47.84 7.58 28.25
CA HIS A 42 -49.18 7.29 27.73
C HIS A 42 -49.15 6.80 26.28
N GLY A 43 -48.33 5.78 26.01
CA GLY A 43 -48.20 5.17 24.69
C GLY A 43 -47.36 5.94 23.68
N GLU A 44 -47.07 7.21 23.91
CA GLU A 44 -46.30 8.07 22.99
C GLU A 44 -44.82 8.12 23.39
N LYS A 45 -43.91 8.07 22.41
CA LYS A 45 -42.45 8.20 22.67
C LYS A 45 -42.17 9.61 23.20
N ASN A 46 -41.62 9.67 24.40
CA ASN A 46 -41.42 10.91 25.14
C ASN A 46 -40.16 10.80 26.01
N GLY A 47 -39.07 11.41 25.55
CA GLY A 47 -37.74 11.34 26.17
C GLY A 47 -36.67 10.76 25.24
N LYS A 48 -35.56 10.26 25.81
CA LYS A 48 -34.51 9.65 25.01
C LYS A 48 -34.97 8.31 24.43
N GLY A 49 -34.65 8.07 23.17
CA GLY A 49 -34.96 6.81 22.50
C GLY A 49 -34.02 6.50 21.36
N LYS A 50 -33.98 5.22 21.01
CA LYS A 50 -33.22 4.68 19.90
C LYS A 50 -34.08 3.73 19.07
N PHE A 51 -34.22 4.05 17.80
CA PHE A 51 -34.86 3.21 16.80
C PHE A 51 -33.81 2.33 16.11
N PHE A 52 -34.12 1.05 15.95
CA PHE A 52 -33.34 0.06 15.23
C PHE A 52 -34.20 -0.39 14.04
N PHE A 53 -33.68 -0.16 12.85
CA PHE A 53 -34.36 -0.56 11.61
C PHE A 53 -33.95 -1.98 11.22
N PHE A 54 -34.82 -2.66 10.48
CA PHE A 54 -34.58 -4.01 9.98
C PHE A 54 -33.33 -4.11 9.07
N ASP A 55 -32.99 -3.05 8.36
CA ASP A 55 -31.78 -2.96 7.53
C ASP A 55 -30.48 -2.83 8.36
N GLY A 56 -30.58 -2.75 9.68
CA GLY A 56 -29.42 -2.59 10.57
C GLY A 56 -29.03 -1.13 10.85
N SER A 57 -29.68 -0.16 10.20
CA SER A 57 -29.51 1.26 10.53
C SER A 57 -30.12 1.59 11.90
N THR A 58 -29.70 2.70 12.51
CA THR A 58 -30.25 3.15 13.79
C THR A 58 -30.49 4.65 13.82
N LEU A 59 -31.45 5.10 14.62
CA LEU A 59 -31.70 6.51 14.91
C LEU A 59 -31.78 6.74 16.40
N GLU A 60 -30.95 7.63 16.92
CA GLU A 60 -30.93 7.97 18.33
C GLU A 60 -31.21 9.46 18.53
N GLY A 61 -32.06 9.79 19.51
CA GLY A 61 -32.28 11.17 19.91
C GLY A 61 -33.37 11.35 20.96
N PHE A 62 -33.94 12.56 21.02
CA PHE A 62 -34.97 12.91 21.99
C PHE A 62 -36.33 13.04 21.31
N TYR A 63 -37.34 12.36 21.84
CA TYR A 63 -38.69 12.33 21.30
C TYR A 63 -39.64 13.17 22.15
N VAL A 64 -40.57 13.86 21.50
CA VAL A 64 -41.68 14.60 22.09
C VAL A 64 -42.91 14.23 21.29
N ASP A 65 -43.90 13.62 21.93
CA ASP A 65 -45.17 13.21 21.31
C ASP A 65 -44.94 12.43 20.00
N ASP A 66 -44.14 11.35 20.09
CA ASP A 66 -43.70 10.47 18.99
C ASP A 66 -42.74 11.07 17.96
N ALA A 67 -42.53 12.40 17.97
CA ALA A 67 -41.68 13.08 17.01
C ALA A 67 -40.25 13.28 17.52
N LEU A 68 -39.24 12.99 16.68
CA LEU A 68 -37.85 13.28 17.00
C LEU A 68 -37.62 14.80 17.03
N HIS A 69 -37.02 15.30 18.10
CA HIS A 69 -36.81 16.72 18.35
C HIS A 69 -35.41 16.99 18.91
N GLY A 70 -34.77 18.06 18.43
CA GLY A 70 -33.42 18.44 18.84
C GLY A 70 -32.33 17.69 18.08
N GLN A 71 -31.24 17.29 18.75
CA GLN A 71 -30.14 16.59 18.09
C GLN A 71 -30.46 15.11 17.94
N GLY A 72 -30.27 14.59 16.72
CA GLY A 72 -30.41 13.17 16.41
C GLY A 72 -29.20 12.64 15.65
N ILE A 73 -28.91 11.36 15.84
CA ILE A 73 -27.84 10.64 15.14
C ILE A 73 -28.49 9.48 14.40
N TYR A 74 -28.42 9.53 13.08
CA TYR A 74 -28.77 8.40 12.22
C TYR A 74 -27.49 7.67 11.81
N THR A 75 -27.36 6.40 12.16
CA THR A 75 -26.25 5.53 11.72
C THR A 75 -26.76 4.64 10.60
N TYR A 76 -26.11 4.70 9.44
CA TYR A 76 -26.42 3.87 8.27
C TYR A 76 -25.95 2.43 8.50
N GLU A 77 -26.46 1.48 7.71
CA GLU A 77 -26.06 0.06 7.77
C GLU A 77 -24.54 -0.13 7.56
N ASP A 78 -23.95 0.67 6.68
CA ASP A 78 -22.51 0.62 6.35
C ASP A 78 -21.60 1.20 7.45
N GLY A 79 -22.18 1.78 8.51
CA GLY A 79 -21.48 2.41 9.61
C GLY A 79 -21.25 3.92 9.44
N GLY A 80 -21.66 4.52 8.32
CA GLY A 80 -21.71 5.98 8.18
C GLY A 80 -22.67 6.60 9.20
N ALA A 81 -22.59 7.91 9.40
CA ALA A 81 -23.48 8.60 10.34
C ALA A 81 -23.88 10.00 9.88
N LEU A 82 -25.16 10.33 10.05
CA LEU A 82 -25.73 11.66 9.91
C LEU A 82 -26.07 12.23 11.29
N HIS A 83 -25.40 13.30 11.67
CA HIS A 83 -25.70 14.09 12.85
C HIS A 83 -26.57 15.27 12.42
N GLY A 84 -27.84 15.26 12.80
CA GLY A 84 -28.83 16.23 12.35
C GLY A 84 -29.54 16.95 13.49
N THR A 85 -30.09 18.12 13.17
CA THR A 85 -31.08 18.79 14.02
C THR A 85 -32.48 18.48 13.47
N TYR A 86 -33.38 18.04 14.35
CA TYR A 86 -34.72 17.61 14.01
C TYR A 86 -35.76 18.50 14.70
N ILE A 87 -36.83 18.81 13.98
CA ILE A 87 -38.03 19.48 14.49
C ILE A 87 -39.21 18.68 13.96
N ASP A 88 -40.03 18.17 14.88
CA ASP A 88 -41.23 17.37 14.58
C ASP A 88 -40.96 16.19 13.62
N GLY A 89 -39.84 15.50 13.85
CA GLY A 89 -39.42 14.34 13.05
C GLY A 89 -38.66 14.68 11.77
N GLU A 90 -38.62 15.95 11.36
CA GLU A 90 -37.98 16.38 10.12
C GLU A 90 -36.62 17.06 10.35
N LEU A 91 -35.65 16.80 9.47
CA LEU A 91 -34.35 17.48 9.48
C LEU A 91 -34.54 18.97 9.22
N ASN A 92 -34.27 19.76 10.25
CA ASN A 92 -34.42 21.20 10.28
C ASN A 92 -33.31 21.82 11.13
N GLY A 93 -32.32 22.44 10.47
CA GLY A 93 -31.16 23.07 11.07
C GLY A 93 -29.83 22.44 10.66
N PRO A 94 -28.75 22.66 11.43
CA PRO A 94 -27.42 22.17 11.10
C PRO A 94 -27.36 20.63 11.01
N ALA A 95 -26.61 20.14 10.01
CA ALA A 95 -26.31 18.73 9.87
C ALA A 95 -24.87 18.46 9.39
N GLN A 96 -24.32 17.32 9.80
CA GLN A 96 -23.01 16.81 9.39
C GLN A 96 -23.12 15.32 9.10
N GLU A 97 -22.55 14.88 8.00
CA GLU A 97 -22.54 13.48 7.60
C GLU A 97 -21.10 12.98 7.54
N PHE A 98 -20.89 11.73 7.97
CA PHE A 98 -19.60 11.07 8.07
C PHE A 98 -19.66 9.73 7.36
N ASN A 99 -18.57 9.36 6.69
CA ASN A 99 -18.39 8.00 6.17
C ASN A 99 -18.09 7.01 7.34
N PRO A 100 -18.04 5.69 7.07
CA PRO A 100 -17.73 4.69 8.10
C PRO A 100 -16.37 4.86 8.79
N ASP A 101 -15.42 5.51 8.12
CA ASP A 101 -14.09 5.84 8.67
C ASP A 101 -14.12 7.09 9.59
N GLY A 102 -15.28 7.72 9.77
CA GLY A 102 -15.47 8.92 10.57
C GLY A 102 -14.98 10.21 9.91
N GLN A 103 -14.73 10.20 8.60
CA GLN A 103 -14.37 11.39 7.83
C GLN A 103 -15.65 12.13 7.41
N PRO A 104 -15.69 13.47 7.51
CA PRO A 104 -16.85 14.24 7.09
C PRO A 104 -17.01 14.13 5.56
N VAL A 105 -18.22 13.82 5.10
CA VAL A 105 -18.61 13.80 3.67
C VAL A 105 -19.58 14.93 3.34
N PHE A 106 -20.32 15.44 4.33
CA PHE A 106 -21.19 16.59 4.16
C PHE A 106 -21.23 17.48 5.41
N ARG A 107 -21.37 18.78 5.20
CA ARG A 107 -21.67 19.76 6.25
C ARG A 107 -22.57 20.85 5.70
N GLY A 108 -23.71 21.09 6.34
CA GLY A 108 -24.64 22.10 5.87
C GLY A 108 -25.82 22.31 6.82
N GLN A 109 -26.92 22.77 6.25
CA GLN A 109 -28.20 22.94 6.94
C GLN A 109 -29.28 22.19 6.16
N TYR A 110 -30.31 21.78 6.86
CA TYR A 110 -31.54 21.24 6.29
C TYR A 110 -32.73 22.13 6.66
N LYS A 111 -33.73 22.14 5.79
CA LYS A 111 -35.05 22.69 6.04
C LYS A 111 -36.06 21.76 5.39
N ASP A 112 -37.03 21.27 6.15
CA ASP A 112 -38.08 20.37 5.66
C ASP A 112 -37.47 19.14 4.94
N ASN A 113 -36.41 18.55 5.51
CA ASN A 113 -35.60 17.45 4.93
C ASN A 113 -34.83 17.77 3.63
N ILE A 114 -34.83 19.02 3.16
CA ILE A 114 -34.08 19.46 1.98
C ILE A 114 -32.83 20.24 2.42
N ARG A 115 -31.68 19.97 1.79
CA ARG A 115 -30.44 20.75 2.04
C ARG A 115 -30.70 22.22 1.72
N CYS A 116 -30.25 23.14 2.55
CA CYS A 116 -30.45 24.57 2.31
C CYS A 116 -29.24 25.43 2.71
N GLY A 117 -29.16 26.61 2.09
CA GLY A 117 -28.10 27.58 2.37
C GLY A 117 -26.72 27.10 1.93
N MET A 118 -25.69 27.52 2.67
CA MET A 118 -24.30 27.18 2.35
C MET A 118 -23.97 25.76 2.82
N CYS A 119 -23.61 24.89 1.88
CA CYS A 119 -23.27 23.50 2.13
C CYS A 119 -21.86 23.17 1.65
N TRP A 120 -21.27 22.14 2.22
CA TRP A 120 -19.97 21.57 1.88
C TRP A 120 -20.15 20.08 1.62
N VAL A 121 -19.61 19.59 0.51
CA VAL A 121 -19.55 18.17 0.15
C VAL A 121 -18.07 17.81 0.02
N TYR A 122 -17.59 16.89 0.84
CA TYR A 122 -16.18 16.49 0.91
C TYR A 122 -15.96 15.17 0.18
N TYR A 123 -14.89 15.09 -0.61
CA TYR A 123 -14.44 13.86 -1.23
C TYR A 123 -13.39 13.16 -0.37
N PRO A 124 -13.29 11.82 -0.44
CA PRO A 124 -12.26 11.07 0.30
C PRO A 124 -10.83 11.49 -0.01
N ASP A 125 -10.59 12.08 -1.19
CA ASP A 125 -9.27 12.55 -1.61
C ASP A 125 -8.82 13.86 -0.95
N GLY A 126 -9.72 14.54 -0.22
CA GLY A 126 -9.49 15.79 0.49
C GLY A 126 -10.00 17.04 -0.23
N ALA A 127 -10.42 16.94 -1.50
CA ALA A 127 -11.11 18.03 -2.17
C ALA A 127 -12.55 18.18 -1.68
N CYS A 128 -13.17 19.32 -1.93
CA CYS A 128 -14.59 19.54 -1.62
C CYS A 128 -15.29 20.46 -2.60
N VAL A 129 -16.61 20.34 -2.69
CA VAL A 129 -17.50 21.29 -3.36
C VAL A 129 -18.23 22.11 -2.31
N VAL A 130 -18.27 23.43 -2.48
CA VAL A 130 -18.92 24.36 -1.56
C VAL A 130 -19.71 25.41 -2.31
N GLY A 131 -20.91 25.71 -1.83
CA GLY A 131 -21.77 26.72 -2.42
C GLY A 131 -23.11 26.84 -1.69
N GLU A 132 -23.87 27.86 -2.06
CA GLU A 132 -25.30 27.90 -1.73
C GLU A 132 -26.05 26.93 -2.66
N VAL A 133 -26.79 26.00 -2.08
CA VAL A 133 -27.59 25.02 -2.83
C VAL A 133 -28.87 25.67 -3.40
N ASN A 134 -29.42 25.06 -4.46
CA ASN A 134 -30.70 25.49 -5.04
C ASN A 134 -31.91 25.07 -4.18
N GLU A 135 -33.13 25.32 -4.68
CA GLU A 135 -34.38 24.98 -3.97
C GLU A 135 -34.57 23.47 -3.75
N ASP A 136 -33.94 22.64 -4.58
CA ASP A 136 -33.96 21.18 -4.50
C ASP A 136 -32.82 20.63 -3.61
N GLY A 137 -31.97 21.50 -3.06
CA GLY A 137 -30.84 21.12 -2.21
C GLY A 137 -29.59 20.62 -2.96
N GLU A 138 -29.54 20.85 -4.27
CA GLU A 138 -28.44 20.47 -5.16
C GLU A 138 -27.38 21.57 -5.26
N MET A 139 -26.14 21.17 -5.55
CA MET A 139 -25.02 22.10 -5.79
C MET A 139 -25.08 22.76 -7.18
N THR A 140 -26.16 23.49 -7.43
CA THR A 140 -26.48 24.12 -8.71
C THR A 140 -26.51 25.64 -8.58
N GLY A 141 -25.60 26.33 -9.26
CA GLY A 141 -25.54 27.79 -9.21
C GLY A 141 -24.27 28.38 -9.82
N LYS A 142 -24.23 29.72 -9.95
CA LYS A 142 -23.10 30.47 -10.54
C LYS A 142 -22.01 30.87 -9.54
N ALA A 143 -22.19 30.52 -8.27
CA ALA A 143 -21.36 30.93 -7.14
C ALA A 143 -20.94 29.71 -6.30
N VAL A 144 -20.60 28.61 -6.98
CA VAL A 144 -20.16 27.35 -6.39
C VAL A 144 -18.65 27.21 -6.63
N ALA A 145 -17.94 26.53 -5.73
CA ALA A 145 -16.52 26.30 -5.84
C ALA A 145 -16.17 24.82 -5.66
N TYR A 146 -15.27 24.31 -6.49
CA TYR A 146 -14.46 23.14 -6.17
C TYR A 146 -13.16 23.62 -5.49
N VAL A 147 -12.88 23.14 -4.29
CA VAL A 147 -11.66 23.45 -3.54
C VAL A 147 -10.77 22.22 -3.56
N TYR A 148 -9.52 22.39 -4.00
CA TYR A 148 -8.53 21.33 -4.04
C TYR A 148 -8.08 20.92 -2.62
N PRO A 149 -7.36 19.77 -2.46
CA PRO A 149 -6.99 19.23 -1.16
C PRO A 149 -6.08 20.12 -0.29
N ASP A 150 -5.52 21.20 -0.84
CA ASP A 150 -4.76 22.18 -0.06
C ASP A 150 -5.65 23.17 0.71
N GLY A 151 -6.98 23.08 0.54
CA GLY A 151 -7.94 23.97 1.18
C GLY A 151 -7.80 25.43 0.74
N ARG A 152 -7.09 25.71 -0.36
CA ARG A 152 -6.76 27.08 -0.78
C ARG A 152 -6.99 27.30 -2.27
N THR A 153 -6.47 26.42 -3.12
CA THR A 153 -6.66 26.49 -4.57
C THR A 153 -8.10 26.09 -4.87
N ALA A 154 -8.82 26.88 -5.68
CA ALA A 154 -10.21 26.60 -6.00
C ALA A 154 -10.55 26.91 -7.47
N LEU A 155 -11.57 26.25 -7.99
CA LEU A 155 -12.27 26.62 -9.22
C LEU A 155 -13.64 27.18 -8.83
N TYR A 156 -13.82 28.49 -9.00
CA TYR A 156 -15.04 29.19 -8.60
C TYR A 156 -15.87 29.64 -9.81
N GLY A 157 -17.15 29.28 -9.84
CA GLY A 157 -18.05 29.63 -10.94
C GLY A 157 -19.35 28.84 -10.96
N SER A 158 -19.76 28.41 -12.16
CA SER A 158 -21.02 27.75 -12.44
C SER A 158 -20.93 26.24 -12.35
N PHE A 159 -21.84 25.65 -11.57
CA PHE A 159 -22.00 24.21 -11.38
C PHE A 159 -23.47 23.81 -11.53
N VAL A 160 -23.72 22.57 -11.93
CA VAL A 160 -25.04 21.93 -11.97
C VAL A 160 -24.90 20.57 -11.33
N ASP A 161 -25.66 20.32 -10.27
CA ASP A 161 -25.59 19.09 -9.45
C ASP A 161 -24.15 18.74 -9.03
N GLY A 162 -23.36 19.76 -8.66
CA GLY A 162 -21.97 19.59 -8.28
C GLY A 162 -21.00 19.31 -9.44
N GLU A 163 -21.48 19.15 -10.67
CA GLU A 163 -20.66 19.06 -11.87
C GLU A 163 -20.25 20.46 -12.36
N LEU A 164 -18.98 20.60 -12.73
CA LEU A 164 -18.40 21.88 -13.16
C LEU A 164 -18.85 22.24 -14.57
N ILE A 165 -19.56 23.36 -14.72
CA ILE A 165 -19.92 23.90 -16.04
C ILE A 165 -18.84 24.86 -16.53
N GLU A 166 -18.60 25.94 -15.79
CA GLU A 166 -17.59 26.95 -16.12
C GLU A 166 -17.09 27.64 -14.85
N ALA A 167 -15.79 27.56 -14.57
CA ALA A 167 -15.18 28.22 -13.43
C ALA A 167 -13.82 28.81 -13.77
N ARG A 168 -13.39 29.80 -12.99
CA ARG A 168 -12.04 30.36 -13.05
C ARG A 168 -11.25 29.98 -11.82
N LEU A 169 -9.93 30.02 -11.94
CA LEU A 169 -9.04 29.84 -10.81
C LEU A 169 -9.34 30.89 -9.76
N ALA A 170 -9.45 30.46 -8.52
CA ALA A 170 -9.67 31.31 -7.38
C ALA A 170 -8.83 30.83 -6.19
N THR A 171 -8.65 31.71 -5.22
CA THR A 171 -8.02 31.40 -3.95
C THR A 171 -9.04 31.58 -2.83
N LEU A 172 -9.22 30.57 -1.98
CA LEU A 172 -9.94 30.71 -0.72
C LEU A 172 -9.11 31.57 0.24
N THR A 173 -9.68 32.69 0.68
CA THR A 173 -8.97 33.70 1.49
C THR A 173 -9.38 33.66 2.96
N THR A 174 -10.69 33.64 3.23
CA THR A 174 -11.24 33.66 4.59
C THR A 174 -12.49 32.80 4.68
N LEU A 175 -12.78 32.35 5.90
CA LEU A 175 -14.04 31.72 6.31
C LEU A 175 -14.71 32.64 7.33
N GLU A 176 -15.59 33.53 6.88
CA GLU A 176 -16.37 34.40 7.77
C GLU A 176 -17.67 33.71 8.15
N ASN A 177 -17.84 33.37 9.43
CA ASN A 177 -19.02 32.65 9.94
C ASN A 177 -19.36 31.35 9.17
N GLY A 178 -18.33 30.66 8.65
CA GLY A 178 -18.51 29.43 7.86
C GLY A 178 -18.84 29.64 6.38
N ARG A 179 -18.93 30.90 5.90
CA ARG A 179 -19.04 31.23 4.47
C ARG A 179 -17.65 31.43 3.85
N PRO A 180 -17.31 30.73 2.75
CA PRO A 180 -16.03 30.94 2.08
C PRO A 180 -16.01 32.24 1.27
N HIS A 181 -14.88 32.95 1.32
CA HIS A 181 -14.61 34.09 0.44
C HIS A 181 -13.51 33.75 -0.57
N PHE A 182 -13.87 33.80 -1.86
CA PHE A 182 -12.98 33.48 -2.97
C PHE A 182 -12.51 34.75 -3.68
N THR A 183 -11.19 34.86 -3.88
CA THR A 183 -10.61 35.85 -4.80
C THR A 183 -10.35 35.17 -6.13
N VAL A 184 -11.13 35.55 -7.16
CA VAL A 184 -11.03 35.01 -8.52
C VAL A 184 -9.89 35.69 -9.26
N ASP A 185 -9.08 34.90 -9.97
CA ASP A 185 -8.11 35.41 -10.93
C ASP A 185 -8.83 35.69 -12.27
N PRO A 186 -8.98 36.97 -12.67
CA PRO A 186 -9.70 37.33 -13.89
C PRO A 186 -8.96 36.90 -15.16
N ASP A 187 -7.63 36.78 -15.09
CA ASP A 187 -6.78 36.44 -16.23
C ASP A 187 -6.62 34.92 -16.39
N SER A 188 -7.09 34.12 -15.42
CA SER A 188 -7.05 32.67 -15.51
C SER A 188 -7.89 32.16 -16.68
N PRO A 189 -7.53 31.04 -17.31
CA PRO A 189 -8.42 30.36 -18.23
C PRO A 189 -9.69 29.88 -17.51
N VAL A 190 -10.73 29.60 -18.30
CA VAL A 190 -11.96 28.95 -17.80
C VAL A 190 -11.77 27.44 -17.84
N TYR A 191 -12.14 26.77 -16.76
CA TYR A 191 -12.17 25.32 -16.61
C TYR A 191 -13.61 24.84 -16.68
N CYS A 192 -13.83 23.70 -17.32
CA CYS A 192 -15.12 23.03 -17.42
C CYS A 192 -14.92 21.53 -17.16
N TYR A 193 -15.97 20.82 -16.80
CA TYR A 193 -15.95 19.36 -16.81
C TYR A 193 -15.64 18.85 -18.22
N ASP A 194 -14.67 17.94 -18.31
CA ASP A 194 -14.03 17.48 -19.55
C ASP A 194 -13.51 16.05 -19.34
N LYS A 195 -14.41 15.16 -18.87
CA LYS A 195 -14.11 13.74 -18.67
C LYS A 195 -13.71 13.10 -20.00
N SER A 196 -12.59 12.38 -19.98
CA SER A 196 -12.08 11.65 -21.14
C SER A 196 -13.00 10.49 -21.57
N THR A 197 -12.84 10.07 -22.81
CA THR A 197 -13.47 8.88 -23.40
C THR A 197 -12.40 7.88 -23.85
N SER A 198 -12.78 6.78 -24.49
CA SER A 198 -11.82 5.83 -25.09
C SER A 198 -10.96 6.41 -26.21
N SER A 199 -11.41 7.48 -26.87
CA SER A 199 -10.72 8.09 -28.02
C SER A 199 -10.32 9.55 -27.82
N CYS A 200 -10.86 10.22 -26.80
CA CYS A 200 -10.55 11.61 -26.51
C CYS A 200 -10.01 11.76 -25.08
N ILE A 201 -8.74 12.16 -24.95
CA ILE A 201 -8.11 12.40 -23.64
C ILE A 201 -8.61 13.68 -22.94
N GLY A 202 -9.27 14.57 -23.68
CA GLY A 202 -9.78 15.85 -23.22
C GLY A 202 -9.77 16.91 -24.33
N SER A 203 -10.67 17.88 -24.25
CA SER A 203 -10.80 18.96 -25.23
C SER A 203 -9.65 19.96 -25.17
N ARG A 204 -9.13 20.25 -23.96
CA ARG A 204 -8.06 21.24 -23.74
C ARG A 204 -6.75 20.61 -23.24
N LYS A 205 -6.08 19.88 -24.13
CA LYS A 205 -4.88 19.06 -23.85
C LYS A 205 -3.68 19.85 -23.30
N LEU A 206 -3.55 21.10 -23.73
CA LEU A 206 -2.45 22.00 -23.35
C LEU A 206 -2.85 23.03 -22.28
N LEU A 207 -3.98 22.83 -21.60
CA LEU A 207 -4.39 23.64 -20.46
C LEU A 207 -3.98 22.89 -19.18
N PRO A 208 -2.90 23.31 -18.48
CA PRO A 208 -2.46 22.64 -17.27
C PRO A 208 -3.47 22.77 -16.14
N ASP A 209 -3.48 21.76 -15.27
CA ASP A 209 -4.19 21.87 -14.00
C ASP A 209 -3.48 22.90 -13.08
N PRO A 210 -4.22 23.86 -12.48
CA PRO A 210 -3.62 24.94 -11.71
C PRO A 210 -3.07 24.50 -10.36
N TYR A 211 -3.58 23.41 -9.77
CA TYR A 211 -3.10 22.86 -8.51
C TYR A 211 -1.80 22.06 -8.73
N GLU A 212 -1.79 21.21 -9.75
CA GLU A 212 -0.63 20.41 -10.15
C GLU A 212 0.53 21.32 -10.59
N SER A 213 0.22 22.37 -11.36
CA SER A 213 1.21 23.35 -11.86
C SER A 213 1.98 24.06 -10.75
N GLN A 214 1.44 24.15 -9.54
CA GLN A 214 2.14 24.74 -8.39
C GLN A 214 3.07 23.76 -7.70
N ARG A 215 2.88 22.45 -7.90
CA ARG A 215 3.51 21.38 -7.10
C ARG A 215 4.52 20.57 -7.84
N VAL A 216 4.37 20.40 -9.15
CA VAL A 216 5.25 19.51 -9.92
C VAL A 216 5.74 20.12 -11.23
N TYR A 217 6.87 19.62 -11.71
CA TYR A 217 7.38 19.85 -13.05
C TYR A 217 7.96 18.56 -13.63
N VAL A 218 8.07 18.51 -14.95
CA VAL A 218 8.74 17.42 -15.67
C VAL A 218 10.19 17.81 -15.92
N GLY A 219 11.11 16.88 -15.68
CA GLY A 219 12.54 17.04 -15.91
C GLY A 219 13.18 15.73 -16.38
N HIS A 220 14.48 15.75 -16.66
CA HIS A 220 15.20 14.49 -16.94
C HIS A 220 15.32 13.67 -15.65
N SER A 221 14.91 12.40 -15.70
CA SER A 221 14.95 11.50 -14.54
C SER A 221 16.37 11.31 -14.02
N LEU A 222 16.50 11.12 -12.71
CA LEU A 222 17.74 10.68 -12.07
C LEU A 222 17.95 9.16 -12.24
N ILE A 223 16.90 8.44 -12.62
CA ILE A 223 16.95 7.00 -12.93
C ILE A 223 17.55 6.82 -14.33
N SER A 224 18.69 6.13 -14.37
CA SER A 224 19.44 5.93 -15.61
C SER A 224 18.63 5.16 -16.65
N GLY A 225 18.30 5.82 -17.76
CA GLY A 225 17.58 5.23 -18.88
C GLY A 225 16.06 5.34 -18.81
N ALA A 226 15.51 5.98 -17.77
CA ALA A 226 14.07 6.19 -17.63
C ALA A 226 13.51 7.37 -18.44
N GLY A 227 14.39 8.21 -19.03
CA GLY A 227 13.97 9.37 -19.82
C GLY A 227 13.55 10.54 -18.92
N GLU A 228 12.30 10.99 -19.07
CA GLU A 228 11.74 12.06 -18.24
C GLU A 228 11.25 11.52 -16.89
N GLY A 229 11.14 12.39 -15.89
CA GLY A 229 10.59 12.11 -14.57
C GLY A 229 9.78 13.29 -14.04
N LEU A 230 8.97 13.03 -13.03
CA LEU A 230 8.16 14.04 -12.34
C LEU A 230 8.88 14.50 -11.07
N PHE A 231 8.96 15.80 -10.84
CA PHE A 231 9.71 16.38 -9.73
C PHE A 231 8.84 17.35 -8.92
N ALA A 232 9.07 17.41 -7.60
CA ALA A 232 8.40 18.37 -6.73
C ALA A 232 8.95 19.80 -6.91
N LYS A 233 8.09 20.79 -7.18
CA LYS A 233 8.45 22.22 -7.20
C LYS A 233 8.70 22.79 -5.80
N THR A 234 8.04 22.22 -4.80
CA THR A 234 8.07 22.63 -3.40
C THR A 234 8.05 21.40 -2.51
N GLY A 235 8.64 21.49 -1.32
CA GLY A 235 8.52 20.41 -0.34
C GLY A 235 7.06 20.17 0.05
N ALA A 236 6.73 18.91 0.32
CA ALA A 236 5.38 18.50 0.69
C ALA A 236 5.44 17.46 1.80
N GLU A 237 4.45 17.48 2.70
CA GLU A 237 4.32 16.49 3.77
C GLU A 237 3.81 15.14 3.24
N ALA A 238 3.79 14.13 4.09
CA ALA A 238 3.12 12.86 3.78
C ALA A 238 1.63 13.08 3.50
N ASN A 239 1.01 12.20 2.71
CA ASN A 239 -0.39 12.26 2.28
C ASN A 239 -0.79 13.50 1.46
N THR A 240 0.17 14.19 0.85
CA THR A 240 -0.10 15.34 -0.04
C THR A 240 -0.35 14.86 -1.47
N VAL A 241 -1.44 15.32 -2.10
CA VAL A 241 -1.67 15.10 -3.54
C VAL A 241 -0.73 16.00 -4.34
N MET A 242 0.06 15.41 -5.23
CA MET A 242 1.08 16.13 -6.01
C MET A 242 0.70 16.32 -7.48
N ALA A 243 0.11 15.29 -8.09
CA ALA A 243 -0.20 15.25 -9.51
C ALA A 243 -1.42 14.38 -9.80
N PHE A 244 -1.99 14.54 -11.00
CA PHE A 244 -3.19 13.84 -11.46
C PHE A 244 -2.86 12.90 -12.63
N TYR A 245 -3.49 11.73 -12.66
CA TYR A 245 -3.32 10.75 -13.73
C TYR A 245 -4.61 10.65 -14.54
N ASN A 246 -4.79 11.57 -15.49
CA ASN A 246 -5.87 11.52 -16.47
C ASN A 246 -5.34 11.01 -17.82
N GLY A 247 -6.19 10.27 -18.52
CA GLY A 247 -5.89 9.62 -19.79
C GLY A 247 -7.18 9.19 -20.49
N VAL A 248 -7.07 8.58 -21.67
CA VAL A 248 -8.22 7.90 -22.32
C VAL A 248 -8.68 6.72 -21.46
N ARG A 249 -9.93 6.30 -21.62
CA ARG A 249 -10.57 5.25 -20.82
C ARG A 249 -10.85 4.04 -21.70
N ILE A 250 -10.07 2.98 -21.53
CA ILE A 250 -10.13 1.73 -22.30
C ILE A 250 -10.40 0.54 -21.37
N THR A 251 -10.66 -0.64 -21.92
CA THR A 251 -10.96 -1.84 -21.12
C THR A 251 -9.69 -2.62 -20.80
N HIS A 252 -9.72 -3.42 -19.73
CA HIS A 252 -8.63 -4.38 -19.44
C HIS A 252 -8.40 -5.33 -20.60
N THR A 253 -9.47 -5.84 -21.23
CA THR A 253 -9.36 -6.73 -22.41
C THR A 253 -8.58 -6.10 -23.57
N GLU A 254 -8.75 -4.81 -23.83
CA GLU A 254 -8.00 -4.11 -24.88
C GLU A 254 -6.50 -4.00 -24.53
N VAL A 255 -6.20 -3.69 -23.28
CA VAL A 255 -4.82 -3.56 -22.77
C VAL A 255 -4.10 -4.90 -22.75
N ASP A 256 -4.80 -5.97 -22.36
CA ASP A 256 -4.27 -7.32 -22.22
C ASP A 256 -4.05 -8.02 -23.57
N SER A 257 -4.81 -7.62 -24.60
CA SER A 257 -4.73 -8.23 -25.94
C SER A 257 -3.79 -7.53 -26.91
N ARG A 258 -3.33 -6.31 -26.59
CA ARG A 258 -2.43 -5.54 -27.45
C ARG A 258 -0.96 -5.71 -27.05
N ASP A 259 -0.07 -5.27 -27.94
CA ASP A 259 1.37 -5.30 -27.68
C ASP A 259 1.74 -4.46 -26.44
N TRP A 260 2.56 -5.03 -25.57
CA TRP A 260 3.05 -4.40 -24.35
C TRP A 260 3.78 -3.08 -24.61
N SER A 261 4.39 -2.92 -25.80
CA SER A 261 5.05 -1.67 -26.19
C SER A 261 4.12 -0.44 -26.13
N LEU A 262 2.80 -0.66 -26.18
CA LEU A 262 1.77 0.38 -26.08
C LEU A 262 1.28 0.61 -24.63
N ASN A 263 1.68 -0.22 -23.67
CA ASN A 263 1.18 -0.22 -22.29
C ASN A 263 2.08 0.55 -21.31
N GLY A 264 2.98 1.40 -21.81
CA GLY A 264 3.92 2.16 -20.96
C GLY A 264 3.25 3.12 -19.97
N ASN A 265 2.06 3.62 -20.30
CA ASN A 265 1.32 4.61 -19.52
C ASN A 265 -0.09 4.13 -19.13
N THR A 266 -0.32 2.81 -19.06
CA THR A 266 -1.60 2.26 -18.61
C THR A 266 -1.64 2.16 -17.08
N ILE A 267 -2.80 2.48 -16.50
CA ILE A 267 -3.07 2.30 -15.08
C ILE A 267 -4.55 1.90 -14.89
N SER A 268 -4.81 0.79 -14.21
CA SER A 268 -6.17 0.39 -13.87
C SER A 268 -6.82 1.47 -12.98
N LEU A 269 -8.03 1.90 -13.33
CA LEU A 269 -8.85 2.79 -12.50
C LEU A 269 -9.71 1.96 -11.53
N ASP A 270 -10.41 0.97 -12.11
CA ASP A 270 -11.34 0.04 -11.45
C ASP A 270 -11.31 -1.31 -12.22
N GLU A 271 -12.26 -2.21 -11.92
CA GLU A 271 -12.35 -3.55 -12.50
C GLU A 271 -12.68 -3.53 -14.01
N ASP A 272 -13.30 -2.46 -14.51
CA ASP A 272 -13.76 -2.37 -15.89
C ASP A 272 -12.90 -1.44 -16.75
N THR A 273 -12.24 -0.46 -16.12
CA THR A 273 -11.61 0.68 -16.78
C THR A 273 -10.12 0.75 -16.50
N VAL A 274 -9.35 0.96 -17.58
CA VAL A 274 -7.94 1.33 -17.57
C VAL A 274 -7.80 2.74 -18.13
N ILE A 275 -7.02 3.57 -17.45
CA ILE A 275 -6.60 4.88 -17.94
C ILE A 275 -5.29 4.70 -18.72
N ASP A 276 -5.21 5.31 -19.90
CA ASP A 276 -3.99 5.28 -20.73
C ASP A 276 -3.62 6.69 -21.22
N VAL A 277 -2.32 6.98 -21.30
CA VAL A 277 -1.79 8.19 -21.96
C VAL A 277 -0.98 7.76 -23.19
N PRO A 278 -1.66 7.49 -24.32
CA PRO A 278 -1.02 6.95 -25.51
C PRO A 278 -0.21 8.01 -26.25
N ASP A 279 0.66 7.57 -27.16
CA ASP A 279 1.29 8.46 -28.14
C ASP A 279 0.21 9.22 -28.96
N PRO A 280 0.40 10.52 -29.26
CA PRO A 280 1.55 11.36 -28.92
C PRO A 280 1.39 12.13 -27.59
N PHE A 281 0.37 11.82 -26.79
CA PHE A 281 0.02 12.54 -25.55
C PHE A 281 0.94 12.19 -24.38
N ASN A 282 1.76 11.17 -24.50
CA ASN A 282 2.87 10.95 -23.59
C ASN A 282 3.90 12.11 -23.63
N LEU A 283 3.94 12.94 -24.67
CA LEU A 283 4.83 14.10 -24.75
C LEU A 283 4.16 15.36 -24.21
N THR A 284 4.87 16.11 -23.35
CA THR A 284 4.32 17.31 -22.68
C THR A 284 3.97 18.44 -23.64
N GLU A 285 4.57 18.46 -24.83
CA GLU A 285 4.24 19.40 -25.92
C GLU A 285 2.86 19.14 -26.55
N ASN A 286 2.34 17.91 -26.41
CA ASN A 286 1.04 17.49 -26.96
C ASN A 286 -0.03 17.35 -25.88
N TYR A 287 0.37 17.13 -24.63
CA TYR A 287 -0.54 17.03 -23.50
C TYR A 287 0.16 17.39 -22.18
N CYS A 288 -0.37 18.41 -21.50
CA CYS A 288 0.10 18.83 -20.18
C CYS A 288 -1.06 19.17 -19.24
N ALA A 289 -2.28 18.70 -19.55
CA ALA A 289 -3.44 18.89 -18.70
C ALA A 289 -3.33 18.14 -17.37
N SER A 290 -2.64 17.01 -17.35
CA SER A 290 -2.22 16.29 -16.14
C SER A 290 -0.86 15.62 -16.37
N LEU A 291 -0.07 15.42 -15.32
CA LEU A 291 1.33 14.99 -15.42
C LEU A 291 1.66 13.71 -14.65
N GLY A 292 0.66 13.03 -14.06
CA GLY A 292 0.87 11.82 -13.28
C GLY A 292 1.57 10.69 -14.05
N HIS A 293 1.33 10.58 -15.36
CA HIS A 293 1.99 9.60 -16.24
C HIS A 293 3.51 9.81 -16.40
N LYS A 294 4.08 10.89 -15.84
CA LYS A 294 5.52 11.19 -15.85
C LYS A 294 6.26 10.71 -14.61
N ALA A 295 5.56 10.21 -13.59
CA ALA A 295 6.22 9.68 -12.41
C ALA A 295 6.76 8.29 -12.69
N ASN A 296 8.07 8.13 -12.55
CA ASN A 296 8.73 6.86 -12.81
C ASN A 296 8.48 5.83 -11.71
N HIS A 297 8.75 4.58 -12.06
CA HIS A 297 8.72 3.49 -11.12
C HIS A 297 9.91 3.52 -10.15
N SER A 298 9.65 3.11 -8.90
CA SER A 298 10.67 2.70 -7.94
C SER A 298 10.12 1.59 -7.03
N PHE A 299 10.97 0.65 -6.61
CA PHE A 299 10.66 -0.33 -5.57
C PHE A 299 10.72 0.24 -4.15
N THR A 300 11.31 1.43 -3.99
CA THR A 300 11.29 2.22 -2.76
C THR A 300 10.68 3.59 -3.05
N PRO A 301 9.39 3.63 -3.42
CA PRO A 301 8.76 4.85 -3.89
C PRO A 301 8.55 5.84 -2.74
N ASN A 302 8.50 7.12 -3.07
CA ASN A 302 8.11 8.18 -2.14
C ASN A 302 6.64 8.60 -2.31
N CYS A 303 5.97 8.11 -3.34
CA CYS A 303 4.56 8.34 -3.62
C CYS A 303 3.81 7.04 -3.95
N LYS A 304 2.48 7.09 -3.89
CA LYS A 304 1.56 6.04 -4.32
C LYS A 304 0.54 6.60 -5.29
N TYR A 305 -0.07 5.72 -6.08
CA TYR A 305 -1.33 6.03 -6.74
C TYR A 305 -2.48 5.94 -5.74
N ASP A 306 -3.44 6.86 -5.85
CA ASP A 306 -4.63 6.91 -4.99
C ASP A 306 -5.85 7.33 -5.82
N PRO A 307 -7.06 6.83 -5.54
CA PRO A 307 -8.28 7.32 -6.19
C PRO A 307 -8.49 8.83 -5.99
N TYR A 308 -9.06 9.50 -6.98
CA TYR A 308 -9.29 10.94 -6.93
C TYR A 308 -10.51 11.36 -7.76
N VAL A 309 -11.35 12.25 -7.21
CA VAL A 309 -12.49 12.86 -7.91
C VAL A 309 -12.12 14.28 -8.33
N HIS A 310 -11.77 14.44 -9.61
CA HIS A 310 -11.36 15.72 -10.16
C HIS A 310 -12.53 16.47 -10.81
N SER A 311 -12.74 17.73 -10.44
CA SER A 311 -13.83 18.56 -10.99
C SER A 311 -13.79 18.74 -12.50
N ARG A 312 -12.59 18.65 -13.12
CA ARG A 312 -12.42 18.61 -14.58
C ARG A 312 -12.44 17.21 -15.19
N PHE A 313 -11.74 16.23 -14.61
CA PHE A 313 -11.46 14.95 -15.29
C PHE A 313 -12.41 13.82 -14.86
N GLY A 314 -13.25 14.07 -13.86
CA GLY A 314 -14.06 13.06 -13.19
C GLY A 314 -13.20 12.14 -12.30
N GLN A 315 -13.66 10.90 -12.13
CA GLN A 315 -12.94 9.86 -11.39
C GLN A 315 -11.68 9.44 -12.15
N ILE A 316 -10.53 9.62 -11.49
CA ILE A 316 -9.20 9.29 -12.00
C ILE A 316 -8.33 8.77 -10.83
N LYS A 317 -7.04 8.58 -11.08
CA LYS A 317 -6.04 8.41 -10.02
C LYS A 317 -5.22 9.69 -9.85
N CYS A 318 -4.62 9.84 -8.68
CA CYS A 318 -3.65 10.89 -8.38
C CYS A 318 -2.35 10.26 -7.84
N ILE A 319 -1.30 11.08 -7.77
CA ILE A 319 -0.05 10.74 -7.09
C ILE A 319 -0.08 11.41 -5.73
N ARG A 320 -0.04 10.60 -4.66
CA ARG A 320 -0.02 11.06 -3.27
C ARG A 320 1.29 10.67 -2.60
N THR A 321 1.90 11.58 -1.86
CA THR A 321 3.14 11.29 -1.13
C THR A 321 2.88 10.28 0.00
N ILE A 322 3.79 9.31 0.17
CA ILE A 322 3.77 8.34 1.27
C ILE A 322 4.55 8.90 2.48
N ARG A 323 5.55 9.73 2.21
CA ARG A 323 6.38 10.43 3.19
C ARG A 323 6.58 11.88 2.77
N ALA A 324 7.16 12.70 3.65
CA ALA A 324 7.60 14.03 3.24
C ALA A 324 8.59 13.94 2.06
N VAL A 325 8.46 14.85 1.11
CA VAL A 325 9.34 15.00 -0.06
C VAL A 325 9.90 16.42 -0.08
N GLU A 326 11.16 16.54 -0.49
CA GLU A 326 11.84 17.82 -0.58
C GLU A 326 11.57 18.49 -1.93
N LYS A 327 11.84 19.80 -1.98
CA LYS A 327 11.86 20.52 -3.25
C LYS A 327 12.91 19.89 -4.18
N ASP A 328 12.56 19.80 -5.46
CA ASP A 328 13.34 19.22 -6.55
C ASP A 328 13.63 17.71 -6.39
N GLU A 329 12.95 17.02 -5.45
CA GLU A 329 12.98 15.57 -5.33
C GLU A 329 12.17 14.90 -6.46
N GLU A 330 12.70 13.84 -7.07
CA GLU A 330 11.98 13.04 -8.06
C GLU A 330 10.87 12.23 -7.38
N LEU A 331 9.64 12.37 -7.88
CA LEU A 331 8.47 11.64 -7.43
C LEU A 331 8.40 10.30 -8.15
N THR A 332 8.42 9.23 -7.36
CA THR A 332 8.40 7.85 -7.85
C THR A 332 7.29 7.04 -7.18
N VAL A 333 6.77 6.07 -7.90
CA VAL A 333 5.63 5.23 -7.50
C VAL A 333 5.93 3.75 -7.73
N ALA A 334 5.27 2.85 -7.02
CA ALA A 334 5.30 1.43 -7.36
C ALA A 334 4.24 1.16 -8.44
N TYR A 335 4.63 0.62 -9.60
CA TYR A 335 3.68 0.34 -10.70
C TYR A 335 2.81 -0.89 -10.40
N GLY A 336 3.23 -1.77 -9.49
CA GLY A 336 2.40 -2.86 -9.01
C GLY A 336 2.11 -3.93 -10.05
N TYR A 337 3.03 -4.17 -11.00
CA TYR A 337 2.91 -5.29 -11.92
C TYR A 337 2.85 -6.62 -11.17
N ASP A 338 1.99 -7.53 -11.63
CA ASP A 338 1.97 -8.89 -11.13
C ASP A 338 3.26 -9.62 -11.49
N HIS A 339 3.78 -10.36 -10.51
CA HIS A 339 5.10 -10.99 -10.60
C HIS A 339 5.03 -12.52 -10.52
N GLU A 340 3.81 -13.06 -10.49
CA GLU A 340 3.54 -14.49 -10.57
C GLU A 340 3.01 -14.82 -11.96
N PRO A 341 3.60 -15.80 -12.69
CA PRO A 341 3.09 -16.26 -13.98
C PRO A 341 1.81 -17.13 -13.84
N SER A 342 1.02 -16.94 -12.77
CA SER A 342 -0.11 -17.81 -12.43
C SER A 342 -1.34 -17.62 -13.33
N GLY A 343 -1.25 -16.79 -14.38
CA GLY A 343 -2.23 -16.70 -15.45
C GLY A 343 -3.60 -16.19 -15.01
N LYS A 344 -3.69 -15.51 -13.86
CA LYS A 344 -4.96 -15.02 -13.29
C LYS A 344 -5.18 -13.52 -13.38
N SER A 345 -4.20 -12.71 -13.75
CA SER A 345 -4.38 -11.26 -13.90
C SER A 345 -3.30 -10.62 -14.78
N GLY A 346 -3.72 -10.06 -15.92
CA GLY A 346 -2.99 -9.10 -16.74
C GLY A 346 -1.73 -9.60 -17.49
N PRO A 347 -1.22 -8.79 -18.44
CA PRO A 347 0.02 -9.08 -19.14
C PRO A 347 1.26 -8.97 -18.24
N GLU A 348 2.26 -9.82 -18.53
CA GLU A 348 3.52 -9.90 -17.78
C GLU A 348 4.27 -8.56 -17.75
N ALA A 349 4.98 -8.30 -16.64
CA ALA A 349 5.76 -7.08 -16.46
C ALA A 349 6.79 -6.85 -17.60
N PRO A 350 7.15 -5.59 -17.92
CA PRO A 350 8.19 -5.30 -18.92
C PRO A 350 9.56 -5.89 -18.52
N GLU A 351 10.54 -5.93 -19.42
CA GLU A 351 11.89 -6.41 -19.09
C GLU A 351 12.62 -5.52 -18.06
N TRP A 352 12.34 -4.22 -18.02
CA TRP A 352 13.11 -3.26 -17.21
C TRP A 352 12.83 -3.32 -15.69
N PRO A 353 11.60 -3.54 -15.17
CA PRO A 353 11.37 -3.74 -13.74
C PRO A 353 11.99 -5.06 -13.25
N GLU A 354 12.05 -6.09 -14.09
CA GLU A 354 12.79 -7.31 -13.79
C GLU A 354 14.29 -7.00 -13.66
N MET A 355 14.88 -6.29 -14.64
CA MET A 355 16.27 -5.86 -14.57
C MET A 355 16.59 -5.00 -13.35
N ASP A 356 15.70 -4.08 -12.96
CA ASP A 356 15.88 -3.23 -11.79
C ASP A 356 15.72 -4.01 -10.47
N ARG A 357 14.83 -5.01 -10.40
CA ARG A 357 14.80 -5.97 -9.29
C ARG A 357 16.12 -6.71 -9.16
N TYR A 358 16.67 -7.19 -10.28
CA TYR A 358 17.99 -7.82 -10.28
C TYR A 358 19.09 -6.82 -9.91
N ARG A 359 19.02 -5.54 -10.29
CA ARG A 359 19.97 -4.49 -9.87
C ARG A 359 19.89 -4.17 -8.38
N TYR A 360 18.70 -4.14 -7.79
CA TYR A 360 18.53 -4.01 -6.34
C TYR A 360 19.22 -5.18 -5.61
N PHE A 361 19.08 -6.40 -6.13
CA PHE A 361 19.81 -7.58 -5.66
C PHE A 361 21.34 -7.43 -5.82
N ILE A 362 21.81 -6.75 -6.87
CA ILE A 362 23.24 -6.52 -7.17
C ILE A 362 23.86 -5.43 -6.30
N PHE A 363 23.13 -4.38 -5.91
CA PHE A 363 23.71 -3.21 -5.22
C PHE A 363 24.31 -3.57 -3.86
N ASN A 364 23.85 -4.66 -3.24
CA ASN A 364 24.39 -5.16 -1.98
C ASN A 364 25.60 -6.13 -2.15
N GLN A 365 26.00 -6.50 -3.38
CA GLN A 365 27.05 -7.51 -3.63
C GLN A 365 28.49 -6.96 -3.58
N LYS A 366 28.74 -5.67 -3.88
CA LYS A 366 30.11 -5.10 -3.90
C LYS A 366 30.78 -5.15 -2.51
N SER A 367 30.01 -4.93 -1.45
CA SER A 367 30.50 -5.04 -0.07
C SER A 367 30.82 -6.48 0.32
N VAL A 368 30.11 -7.47 -0.26
CA VAL A 368 30.29 -8.91 0.03
C VAL A 368 31.62 -9.44 -0.53
N VAL A 369 32.12 -8.90 -1.65
CA VAL A 369 33.45 -9.28 -2.19
C VAL A 369 34.56 -8.98 -1.20
N VAL A 370 34.59 -7.76 -0.67
CA VAL A 370 35.64 -7.32 0.25
C VAL A 370 35.62 -8.16 1.51
N LEU A 371 34.44 -8.41 2.06
CA LEU A 371 34.26 -9.29 3.21
C LEU A 371 34.70 -10.73 2.89
N GLY A 372 34.41 -11.23 1.69
CA GLY A 372 34.84 -12.55 1.23
C GLY A 372 36.36 -12.71 1.16
N ILE A 373 37.08 -11.73 0.61
CA ILE A 373 38.55 -11.72 0.56
C ILE A 373 39.15 -11.74 1.97
N LEU A 374 38.63 -10.88 2.86
CA LEU A 374 39.12 -10.78 4.24
C LEU A 374 38.85 -12.06 5.03
N GLN A 375 37.70 -12.71 4.80
CA GLN A 375 37.35 -13.99 5.41
C GLN A 375 38.28 -15.12 4.94
N VAL A 376 38.59 -15.21 3.64
CA VAL A 376 39.55 -16.19 3.10
C VAL A 376 40.95 -15.94 3.65
N ALA A 377 41.37 -14.68 3.81
CA ALA A 377 42.66 -14.35 4.42
C ALA A 377 42.76 -14.82 5.88
N CYS A 378 41.72 -14.61 6.70
CA CYS A 378 41.68 -15.10 8.08
C CYS A 378 41.72 -16.63 8.14
N ALA A 379 40.96 -17.31 7.27
CA ALA A 379 40.98 -18.76 7.16
C ALA A 379 42.36 -19.30 6.75
N GLY A 380 43.02 -18.65 5.78
CA GLY A 380 44.37 -18.99 5.36
C GLY A 380 45.41 -18.85 6.49
N LEU A 381 45.31 -17.79 7.30
CA LEU A 381 46.15 -17.64 8.49
C LEU A 381 45.93 -18.78 9.50
N CYS A 382 44.69 -19.23 9.68
CA CYS A 382 44.38 -20.39 10.54
C CYS A 382 45.02 -21.69 10.03
N VAL A 383 44.96 -21.95 8.73
CA VAL A 383 45.57 -23.14 8.12
C VAL A 383 47.09 -23.11 8.26
N VAL A 384 47.73 -21.97 7.97
CA VAL A 384 49.19 -21.83 8.07
C VAL A 384 49.66 -21.96 9.51
N CYS A 385 49.03 -21.26 10.45
CA CYS A 385 49.39 -21.33 11.87
C CYS A 385 49.09 -22.72 12.46
N GLY A 386 48.01 -23.36 12.04
CA GLY A 386 47.68 -24.73 12.40
C GLY A 386 48.71 -25.75 11.90
N PHE A 387 49.26 -25.54 10.70
CA PHE A 387 50.34 -26.36 10.17
C PHE A 387 51.64 -26.17 10.95
N ILE A 388 52.00 -24.92 11.26
CA ILE A 388 53.16 -24.60 12.09
C ILE A 388 53.03 -25.28 13.45
N ASP A 389 51.86 -25.19 14.09
CA ASP A 389 51.64 -25.87 15.37
C ASP A 389 51.75 -27.40 15.24
N ALA A 390 51.12 -28.00 14.22
CA ALA A 390 51.12 -29.44 14.00
C ALA A 390 52.49 -30.05 13.66
N VAL A 391 53.37 -29.30 12.99
CA VAL A 391 54.71 -29.79 12.59
C VAL A 391 55.71 -29.68 13.73
N PHE A 392 55.60 -28.63 14.54
CA PHE A 392 56.64 -28.30 15.52
C PHE A 392 56.31 -28.71 16.96
N ARG A 393 55.03 -28.99 17.25
CA ARG A 393 54.58 -29.56 18.51
C ARG A 393 54.69 -31.10 18.48
N LYS A 394 55.15 -31.70 19.58
CA LYS A 394 55.18 -33.16 19.79
C LYS A 394 53.74 -33.71 19.77
N SER A 395 53.58 -34.98 19.43
CA SER A 395 52.27 -35.67 19.37
C SER A 395 51.58 -35.70 20.74
N THR A 396 50.83 -34.65 21.02
CA THR A 396 49.83 -34.59 22.09
C THR A 396 48.47 -35.00 21.54
N THR A 397 47.58 -35.50 22.40
CA THR A 397 46.21 -35.84 22.01
C THR A 397 45.49 -34.67 21.33
N LEU A 398 45.81 -33.43 21.72
CA LEU A 398 45.27 -32.21 21.13
C LEU A 398 45.87 -31.90 19.74
N SER A 399 47.19 -32.03 19.55
CA SER A 399 47.83 -31.77 18.24
C SER A 399 47.47 -32.82 17.19
N GLU A 400 47.20 -34.07 17.59
CA GLU A 400 46.77 -35.14 16.67
C GLU A 400 45.41 -34.85 16.02
N THR A 401 44.54 -34.10 16.69
CA THR A 401 43.23 -33.71 16.12
C THR A 401 43.36 -32.86 14.87
N ARG A 402 44.49 -32.14 14.71
CA ARG A 402 44.69 -31.14 13.64
C ARG A 402 43.52 -30.15 13.53
N ALA A 403 42.86 -29.86 14.66
CA ALA A 403 41.63 -29.07 14.70
C ALA A 403 41.75 -27.70 13.98
N PRO A 404 42.85 -26.92 14.12
CA PRO A 404 42.99 -25.65 13.42
C PRO A 404 43.07 -25.76 11.89
N LEU A 405 43.61 -26.86 11.36
CA LEU A 405 43.68 -27.11 9.93
C LEU A 405 42.29 -27.38 9.34
N TRP A 406 41.52 -28.27 9.95
CA TRP A 406 40.17 -28.60 9.50
C TRP A 406 39.19 -27.44 9.69
N ALA A 407 39.26 -26.78 10.85
CA ALA A 407 38.43 -25.61 11.12
C ALA A 407 38.78 -24.43 10.19
N GLY A 408 40.06 -24.22 9.86
CA GLY A 408 40.48 -23.22 8.88
C GLY A 408 39.89 -23.45 7.49
N LEU A 409 39.77 -24.71 7.03
CA LEU A 409 39.11 -25.04 5.77
C LEU A 409 37.60 -24.73 5.81
N ILE A 410 36.93 -25.02 6.92
CA ILE A 410 35.50 -24.69 7.12
C ILE A 410 35.29 -23.17 7.15
N MET A 411 36.19 -22.43 7.82
CA MET A 411 36.15 -20.97 7.89
C MET A 411 36.31 -20.30 6.52
N ALA A 412 36.96 -20.96 5.55
CA ALA A 412 37.11 -20.43 4.20
C ALA A 412 35.80 -20.48 3.38
N ALA A 413 34.91 -21.43 3.69
CA ALA A 413 33.68 -21.69 2.91
C ALA A 413 32.78 -20.45 2.71
N PRO A 414 32.40 -19.67 3.75
CA PRO A 414 31.60 -18.47 3.55
C PRO A 414 32.32 -17.40 2.72
N GLY A 415 33.65 -17.29 2.84
CA GLY A 415 34.43 -16.34 2.05
C GLY A 415 34.48 -16.70 0.56
N VAL A 416 34.65 -17.98 0.24
CA VAL A 416 34.63 -18.48 -1.14
C VAL A 416 33.23 -18.33 -1.74
N LEU A 417 32.19 -18.70 -0.98
CA LEU A 417 30.80 -18.54 -1.43
C LEU A 417 30.42 -17.07 -1.61
N ALA A 418 30.92 -16.16 -0.78
CA ALA A 418 30.76 -14.71 -0.95
C ALA A 418 31.39 -14.19 -2.25
N LEU A 419 32.58 -14.70 -2.62
CA LEU A 419 33.22 -14.35 -3.89
C LEU A 419 32.42 -14.83 -5.10
N PHE A 420 31.89 -16.06 -5.05
CA PHE A 420 31.04 -16.58 -6.12
C PHE A 420 29.67 -15.90 -6.14
N ALA A 421 29.06 -15.64 -4.98
CA ALA A 421 27.76 -14.98 -4.86
C ALA A 421 27.80 -13.57 -5.45
N SER A 422 28.93 -12.87 -5.32
CA SER A 422 29.11 -11.58 -5.99
C SER A 422 29.26 -11.67 -7.51
N GLN A 423 29.68 -12.81 -8.05
CA GLN A 423 29.93 -12.97 -9.49
C GLN A 423 28.76 -13.62 -10.21
N LYS A 424 28.01 -14.48 -9.51
CA LYS A 424 26.88 -15.23 -10.04
C LYS A 424 25.62 -14.82 -9.31
N LYS A 425 24.66 -14.24 -10.05
CA LYS A 425 23.32 -13.85 -9.57
C LYS A 425 22.49 -15.10 -9.28
N ASN A 426 22.78 -15.80 -8.19
CA ASN A 426 22.15 -17.07 -7.87
C ASN A 426 21.67 -17.09 -6.40
N PRO A 427 20.35 -17.15 -6.13
CA PRO A 427 19.82 -17.17 -4.76
C PRO A 427 20.16 -18.46 -3.99
N ILE A 428 20.35 -19.62 -4.67
CA ILE A 428 20.87 -20.85 -4.05
C ILE A 428 22.21 -20.56 -3.36
N LEU A 429 23.04 -19.78 -4.05
CA LEU A 429 24.40 -19.48 -3.63
C LEU A 429 24.42 -18.56 -2.40
N VAL A 430 23.49 -17.60 -2.33
CA VAL A 430 23.30 -16.72 -1.17
C VAL A 430 22.79 -17.51 0.05
N ASN A 431 21.81 -18.40 -0.13
CA ASN A 431 21.33 -19.29 0.94
C ASN A 431 22.45 -20.21 1.46
N THR A 432 23.21 -20.82 0.55
CA THR A 432 24.34 -21.67 0.90
C THR A 432 25.44 -20.88 1.63
N MET A 433 25.68 -19.63 1.22
CA MET A 433 26.61 -18.72 1.88
C MET A 433 26.19 -18.41 3.33
N ILE A 434 24.90 -18.16 3.59
CA ILE A 434 24.38 -17.92 4.95
C ILE A 434 24.59 -19.16 5.84
N VAL A 435 24.19 -20.34 5.36
CA VAL A 435 24.38 -21.61 6.08
C VAL A 435 25.86 -21.86 6.38
N SER A 436 26.74 -21.63 5.40
CA SER A 436 28.19 -21.78 5.60
C SER A 436 28.77 -20.79 6.61
N SER A 437 28.19 -19.59 6.74
CA SER A 437 28.60 -18.59 7.72
C SER A 437 28.29 -19.06 9.15
N VAL A 438 27.12 -19.69 9.36
CA VAL A 438 26.76 -20.30 10.65
C VAL A 438 27.72 -21.43 11.00
N MET A 439 28.05 -22.30 10.04
CA MET A 439 29.03 -23.38 10.25
C MET A 439 30.43 -22.85 10.57
N SER A 440 30.82 -21.73 9.97
CA SER A 440 32.08 -21.05 10.29
C SER A 440 32.14 -20.54 11.73
N LEU A 441 31.02 -20.14 12.35
CA LEU A 441 30.99 -19.74 13.77
C LEU A 441 31.39 -20.91 14.68
N PHE A 442 30.89 -22.11 14.42
CA PHE A 442 31.28 -23.30 15.19
C PHE A 442 32.77 -23.62 15.02
N ALA A 443 33.30 -23.49 13.80
CA ALA A 443 34.72 -23.69 13.53
C ALA A 443 35.60 -22.65 14.27
N VAL A 444 35.18 -21.38 14.32
CA VAL A 444 35.87 -20.33 15.07
C VAL A 444 35.96 -20.68 16.56
N VAL A 445 34.89 -21.18 17.16
CA VAL A 445 34.89 -21.58 18.58
C VAL A 445 35.88 -22.71 18.84
N ILE A 446 35.96 -23.70 17.95
CA ILE A 446 36.92 -24.81 18.07
C ILE A 446 38.36 -24.30 18.04
N VAL A 447 38.71 -23.41 17.11
CA VAL A 447 40.06 -22.84 17.01
C VAL A 447 40.37 -21.92 18.18
N PHE A 448 39.39 -21.15 18.66
CA PHE A 448 39.56 -20.28 19.82
C PHE A 448 39.85 -21.08 21.09
N VAL A 449 39.05 -22.13 21.36
CA VAL A 449 39.29 -23.02 22.51
C VAL A 449 40.64 -23.71 22.37
N TYR A 450 40.96 -24.22 21.18
CA TYR A 450 42.26 -24.81 20.90
C TYR A 450 43.40 -23.86 21.22
N ALA A 451 43.37 -22.63 20.69
CA ALA A 451 44.43 -21.63 20.88
C ALA A 451 44.57 -21.19 22.35
N CYS A 452 43.45 -21.03 23.07
CA CYS A 452 43.46 -20.74 24.50
C CYS A 452 44.10 -21.86 25.32
N VAL A 453 43.74 -23.11 25.02
CA VAL A 453 44.32 -24.30 25.65
C VAL A 453 45.81 -24.39 25.32
N THR A 454 46.19 -24.26 24.05
CA THR A 454 47.59 -24.40 23.64
C THR A 454 48.50 -23.28 24.16
N LEU A 455 47.98 -22.08 24.39
CA LEU A 455 48.69 -20.98 25.03
C LEU A 455 48.80 -21.17 26.55
N SER A 456 47.74 -21.66 27.20
CA SER A 456 47.71 -21.87 28.66
C SER A 456 48.58 -23.05 29.10
N TYR A 457 48.54 -24.17 28.38
CA TYR A 457 49.37 -25.36 28.67
C TYR A 457 50.82 -25.22 28.17
N GLY A 458 51.13 -24.22 27.33
CA GLY A 458 52.44 -24.02 26.71
C GLY A 458 53.46 -23.21 27.53
N GLU A 459 53.14 -22.85 28.78
CA GLU A 459 54.04 -22.08 29.64
C GLU A 459 54.92 -22.93 30.57
N GLU A 460 54.54 -24.16 30.90
CA GLU A 460 55.21 -24.93 31.97
C GLU A 460 55.95 -26.21 31.53
N ASP A 461 55.72 -26.72 30.32
CA ASP A 461 56.26 -28.03 29.92
C ASP A 461 57.39 -27.96 28.87
N ASP A 462 58.62 -28.18 29.33
CA ASP A 462 59.81 -28.36 28.52
C ASP A 462 59.82 -29.67 27.69
N GLU A 463 58.76 -30.49 27.75
CA GLU A 463 58.66 -31.80 27.07
C GLU A 463 57.83 -31.80 25.77
N ILE A 464 57.22 -30.65 25.41
CA ILE A 464 56.18 -30.55 24.36
C ILE A 464 56.75 -30.34 22.93
N PHE A 465 58.03 -30.01 22.76
CA PHE A 465 58.62 -29.75 21.44
C PHE A 465 59.57 -30.88 21.02
N HIS A 466 59.71 -31.14 19.71
CA HIS A 466 60.69 -32.11 19.21
C HIS A 466 62.09 -31.78 19.74
N ALA A 467 62.74 -32.73 20.40
CA ALA A 467 64.06 -32.54 20.99
C ALA A 467 65.10 -32.32 19.89
N HIS A 468 65.51 -31.06 19.70
CA HIS A 468 66.60 -30.70 18.80
C HIS A 468 67.90 -30.54 19.61
N PRO A 469 69.06 -31.05 19.15
CA PRO A 469 70.31 -31.00 19.91
C PRO A 469 70.88 -29.59 20.16
N ILE A 470 70.30 -28.54 19.57
CA ILE A 470 70.79 -27.16 19.64
C ILE A 470 69.80 -26.30 20.45
N PRO A 471 70.20 -25.73 21.61
CA PRO A 471 69.30 -24.98 22.49
C PRO A 471 68.75 -23.69 21.87
N GLU A 472 69.50 -23.03 20.99
CA GLU A 472 69.05 -21.82 20.26
C GLU A 472 67.86 -22.12 19.33
N VAL A 473 67.89 -23.27 18.64
CA VAL A 473 66.81 -23.71 17.74
C VAL A 473 65.53 -23.98 18.52
N ARG A 474 65.64 -24.58 19.72
CA ARG A 474 64.51 -24.84 20.61
C ARG A 474 63.82 -23.56 21.08
N PHE A 475 64.59 -22.54 21.43
CA PHE A 475 64.05 -21.23 21.83
C PHE A 475 63.26 -20.56 20.71
N VAL A 476 63.82 -20.57 19.49
CA VAL A 476 63.15 -20.01 18.30
C VAL A 476 61.86 -20.77 17.97
N LEU A 477 61.88 -22.10 18.04
CA LEU A 477 60.72 -22.94 17.75
C LEU A 477 59.56 -22.71 18.73
N SER A 478 59.87 -22.61 20.03
CA SER A 478 58.86 -22.30 21.06
C SER A 478 58.20 -20.94 20.84
N ARG A 479 58.99 -19.91 20.52
CA ARG A 479 58.48 -18.57 20.20
C ARG A 479 57.63 -18.56 18.94
N MET A 480 58.02 -19.34 17.92
CA MET A 480 57.27 -19.45 16.68
C MET A 480 55.91 -20.12 16.88
N VAL A 481 55.83 -21.19 17.69
CA VAL A 481 54.57 -21.87 18.01
C VAL A 481 53.67 -20.98 18.90
N LYS A 482 54.23 -20.24 19.86
CA LYS A 482 53.46 -19.25 20.64
C LYS A 482 52.93 -18.12 19.75
N GLY A 483 53.75 -17.61 18.83
CA GLY A 483 53.34 -16.63 17.82
C GLY A 483 52.24 -17.15 16.90
N ALA A 484 52.32 -18.41 16.47
CA ALA A 484 51.30 -19.06 15.65
C ALA A 484 49.96 -19.16 16.42
N ASN A 485 49.97 -19.61 17.68
CA ASN A 485 48.74 -19.70 18.48
C ASN A 485 48.16 -18.32 18.85
N GLY A 486 49.00 -17.31 19.08
CA GLY A 486 48.53 -15.93 19.23
C GLY A 486 47.89 -15.39 17.95
N THR A 487 48.44 -15.73 16.79
CA THR A 487 47.89 -15.36 15.48
C THR A 487 46.57 -16.09 15.20
N LEU A 488 46.40 -17.34 15.66
CA LEU A 488 45.13 -18.07 15.59
C LEU A 488 44.01 -17.31 16.32
N LEU A 489 44.25 -16.78 17.52
CA LEU A 489 43.26 -15.99 18.26
C LEU A 489 42.82 -14.72 17.50
N VAL A 490 43.78 -13.99 16.92
CA VAL A 490 43.49 -12.77 16.15
C VAL A 490 42.71 -13.11 14.87
N ALA A 491 43.10 -14.18 14.18
CA ALA A 491 42.41 -14.66 12.98
C ALA A 491 40.98 -15.15 13.29
N CYS A 492 40.75 -15.78 14.45
CA CYS A 492 39.41 -16.14 14.95
C CYS A 492 38.52 -14.92 15.17
N MET A 493 39.04 -13.88 15.83
CA MET A 493 38.28 -12.65 16.08
C MET A 493 37.93 -11.93 14.78
N GLY A 494 38.86 -11.86 13.83
CA GLY A 494 38.60 -11.33 12.49
C GLY A 494 37.56 -12.15 11.73
N SER A 495 37.71 -13.47 11.72
CA SER A 495 36.76 -14.37 11.05
C SER A 495 35.37 -14.35 11.65
N LEU A 496 35.22 -14.16 12.96
CA LEU A 496 33.93 -14.01 13.61
C LEU A 496 33.22 -12.77 13.04
N LEU A 497 33.93 -11.63 13.03
CA LEU A 497 33.40 -10.36 12.53
C LEU A 497 33.00 -10.44 11.05
N PHE A 498 33.89 -10.92 10.18
CA PHE A 498 33.61 -10.99 8.75
C PHE A 498 32.51 -11.99 8.43
N SER A 499 32.52 -13.19 9.05
CA SER A 499 31.47 -14.18 8.82
C SER A 499 30.10 -13.69 9.29
N SER A 500 30.01 -12.96 10.42
CA SER A 500 28.76 -12.33 10.86
C SER A 500 28.29 -11.23 9.92
N MET A 501 29.19 -10.39 9.39
CA MET A 501 28.83 -9.37 8.39
C MET A 501 28.38 -9.99 7.07
N ILE A 502 29.01 -11.07 6.61
CA ILE A 502 28.60 -11.83 5.42
C ILE A 502 27.19 -12.39 5.61
N ALA A 503 26.89 -13.00 6.77
CA ALA A 503 25.56 -13.51 7.09
C ALA A 503 24.52 -12.37 7.13
N TYR A 504 24.83 -11.26 7.79
CA TYR A 504 23.94 -10.09 7.88
C TYR A 504 23.59 -9.52 6.49
N VAL A 505 24.60 -9.31 5.65
CA VAL A 505 24.39 -8.81 4.28
C VAL A 505 23.65 -9.85 3.45
N GLY A 506 23.94 -11.14 3.60
CA GLY A 506 23.21 -12.23 2.96
C GLY A 506 21.73 -12.23 3.31
N CYS A 507 21.39 -12.17 4.60
CA CYS A 507 20.00 -12.11 5.08
C CYS A 507 19.27 -10.85 4.60
N ARG A 508 19.95 -9.70 4.53
CA ARG A 508 19.37 -8.48 3.94
C ARG A 508 19.23 -8.53 2.43
N SER A 509 19.99 -9.38 1.76
CA SER A 509 19.93 -9.56 0.31
C SER A 509 18.82 -10.53 -0.10
N LEU A 510 18.27 -11.30 0.85
CA LEU A 510 17.07 -12.09 0.63
C LEU A 510 15.85 -11.27 1.06
N PRO A 511 14.75 -11.27 0.29
CA PRO A 511 13.50 -10.77 0.80
C PRO A 511 13.14 -11.57 2.07
N LEU A 512 12.67 -10.88 3.10
CA LEU A 512 12.08 -11.49 4.30
C LEU A 512 10.88 -12.33 3.85
N CYS A 513 11.11 -13.61 3.57
CA CYS A 513 10.06 -14.54 3.16
C CYS A 513 9.53 -15.31 4.37
N GLY A 514 8.30 -14.96 4.76
CA GLY A 514 7.32 -15.93 5.27
C GLY A 514 6.76 -16.85 4.18
N CYS A 515 7.36 -16.91 2.99
CA CYS A 515 6.95 -17.74 1.88
C CYS A 515 8.16 -18.49 1.31
N TYR A 516 8.47 -19.65 1.89
CA TYR A 516 9.36 -20.64 1.31
C TYR A 516 8.54 -21.93 1.16
N ASP A 517 8.16 -22.25 -0.09
CA ASP A 517 7.59 -23.56 -0.39
C ASP A 517 8.73 -24.56 -0.60
N SER A 518 8.77 -25.59 0.24
CA SER A 518 9.76 -26.67 0.21
C SER A 518 9.57 -27.66 -0.94
N ALA A 519 8.50 -27.55 -1.74
CA ALA A 519 8.18 -28.53 -2.78
C ALA A 519 8.94 -28.34 -4.11
N ASN A 520 9.20 -27.09 -4.55
CA ASN A 520 9.55 -26.83 -5.96
C ASN A 520 10.96 -26.25 -6.13
N GLY A 521 11.97 -26.85 -5.48
CA GLY A 521 13.37 -26.44 -5.55
C GLY A 521 13.81 -25.96 -6.95
N MET A 522 14.12 -24.66 -7.03
CA MET A 522 14.69 -23.91 -8.15
C MET A 522 15.13 -24.69 -9.40
N GLU A 523 14.50 -24.42 -10.55
CA GLU A 523 15.08 -24.73 -11.85
C GLU A 523 15.78 -23.52 -12.49
N PHE A 524 16.94 -23.81 -13.08
CA PHE A 524 17.79 -22.91 -13.87
C PHE A 524 17.54 -23.21 -15.37
N LEU A 525 17.40 -22.14 -16.17
CA LEU A 525 17.60 -22.02 -17.64
C LEU A 525 16.50 -22.62 -18.54
N VAL A 526 16.10 -21.99 -19.66
CA VAL A 526 16.89 -21.72 -20.89
C VAL A 526 16.23 -20.59 -21.73
N PRO A 527 17.00 -19.72 -22.43
CA PRO A 527 16.44 -18.86 -23.48
C PRO A 527 16.28 -19.65 -24.79
N GLN A 528 15.07 -19.69 -25.35
CA GLN A 528 14.86 -20.20 -26.72
C GLN A 528 14.14 -19.17 -27.59
N ASN A 529 14.81 -18.81 -28.68
CA ASN A 529 14.22 -18.21 -29.86
C ASN A 529 13.23 -19.21 -30.53
N ASP A 530 12.05 -18.70 -30.88
CA ASP A 530 11.04 -19.06 -31.91
C ASP A 530 11.25 -20.25 -32.90
N PRO A 531 10.20 -20.73 -33.62
CA PRO A 531 8.75 -20.78 -33.33
C PRO A 531 8.14 -22.18 -33.68
N VAL A 532 6.79 -22.30 -33.72
CA VAL A 532 5.92 -23.33 -34.39
C VAL A 532 5.04 -24.18 -33.44
N THR A 533 3.80 -23.71 -33.23
CA THR A 533 2.45 -24.38 -33.17
C THR A 533 2.19 -25.68 -32.37
N PRO A 534 0.92 -25.93 -31.98
CA PRO A 534 0.54 -26.36 -30.64
C PRO A 534 0.37 -27.87 -30.52
N THR A 535 0.54 -28.38 -29.30
CA THR A 535 -0.04 -29.68 -28.94
C THR A 535 -0.67 -29.56 -27.57
N GLU A 536 -1.99 -29.67 -27.56
CA GLU A 536 -2.80 -30.00 -26.38
C GLU A 536 -2.22 -31.26 -25.73
N LEU A 537 -1.99 -31.21 -24.42
CA LEU A 537 -1.91 -32.39 -23.58
C LEU A 537 -2.80 -32.19 -22.37
N ILE A 538 -4.03 -32.69 -22.53
CA ILE A 538 -4.93 -33.05 -21.44
C ILE A 538 -4.23 -34.14 -20.61
N CYS A 539 -4.14 -33.95 -19.29
CA CYS A 539 -4.16 -35.06 -18.34
C CYS A 539 -4.83 -34.61 -17.03
N THR A 540 -6.00 -35.20 -16.83
CA THR A 540 -6.80 -35.28 -15.61
C THR A 540 -6.04 -35.90 -14.44
N TRP A 541 -6.23 -35.38 -13.22
CA TRP A 541 -6.19 -36.16 -11.98
C TRP A 541 -7.26 -35.65 -10.99
N GLN A 542 -8.32 -36.45 -10.87
CA GLN A 542 -9.20 -36.69 -9.71
C GLN A 542 -8.34 -37.16 -8.52
N ASP A 543 -8.64 -37.04 -7.23
CA ASP A 543 -9.76 -36.59 -6.43
C ASP A 543 -9.27 -36.62 -4.97
N GLY A 544 -9.90 -35.87 -4.07
CA GLY A 544 -9.54 -35.77 -2.65
C GLY A 544 -10.31 -34.67 -1.94
N GLU A 545 -11.63 -34.83 -1.91
CA GLU A 545 -12.66 -33.98 -1.30
C GLU A 545 -12.32 -33.30 0.04
N GLU A 546 -12.76 -32.04 0.22
CA GLU A 546 -13.96 -31.75 1.05
C GLU A 546 -14.43 -30.28 0.91
N ARG A 547 -15.71 -30.15 0.48
CA ARG A 547 -16.71 -29.08 0.76
C ARG A 547 -16.63 -27.73 0.02
N ILE A 548 -17.72 -27.07 -0.41
CA ILE A 548 -19.18 -27.30 -0.40
C ILE A 548 -19.78 -26.28 -1.41
N PHE A 549 -20.62 -26.76 -2.33
CA PHE A 549 -21.65 -26.09 -3.16
C PHE A 549 -21.30 -24.88 -4.07
N ASN A 550 -21.35 -25.14 -5.38
CA ASN A 550 -22.15 -24.32 -6.31
C ASN A 550 -22.82 -25.25 -7.34
N SER A 551 -24.15 -25.17 -7.44
CA SER A 551 -24.94 -25.74 -8.53
C SER A 551 -25.48 -24.61 -9.41
N PRO A 552 -25.47 -24.73 -10.74
CA PRO A 552 -25.75 -23.64 -11.67
C PRO A 552 -27.23 -23.57 -12.04
N VAL A 553 -27.72 -22.40 -12.43
CA VAL A 553 -28.96 -22.27 -13.19
C VAL A 553 -28.79 -21.32 -14.38
N SER A 554 -28.87 -21.95 -15.55
CA SER A 554 -29.53 -21.55 -16.80
C SER A 554 -29.39 -20.12 -17.33
N PHE A 555 -28.76 -20.04 -18.50
CA PHE A 555 -29.04 -19.06 -19.55
C PHE A 555 -30.54 -18.93 -19.83
N MET A 556 -31.02 -17.69 -19.95
CA MET A 556 -32.07 -17.34 -20.91
C MET A 556 -31.94 -15.86 -21.28
N GLU A 557 -31.73 -15.59 -22.57
CA GLU A 557 -31.74 -14.26 -23.18
C GLU A 557 -33.10 -13.58 -23.03
N HIS A 558 -33.13 -12.31 -22.63
CA HIS A 558 -33.76 -11.21 -23.38
C HIS A 558 -33.54 -9.88 -22.64
N CYS A 559 -32.92 -8.92 -23.34
CA CYS A 559 -32.97 -7.48 -23.02
C CYS A 559 -34.22 -6.89 -23.71
N PRO A 560 -34.83 -5.82 -23.20
CA PRO A 560 -34.33 -4.49 -23.57
C PRO A 560 -34.38 -3.41 -22.47
N GLU A 561 -33.38 -2.53 -22.54
CA GLU A 561 -33.34 -1.06 -22.32
C GLU A 561 -34.18 -0.34 -21.23
N GLN A 562 -33.51 0.65 -20.63
CA GLN A 562 -33.98 1.84 -19.88
C GLN A 562 -34.34 1.69 -18.38
N GLU A 563 -33.41 2.10 -17.50
CA GLU A 563 -33.42 3.41 -16.81
C GLU A 563 -32.31 3.43 -15.74
N GLN A 564 -31.38 4.37 -15.89
CA GLN A 564 -30.31 4.64 -14.93
C GLN A 564 -30.83 5.72 -13.98
N GLN A 565 -31.56 5.30 -12.93
CA GLN A 565 -31.88 6.17 -11.79
C GLN A 565 -30.76 6.05 -10.76
N ASN A 566 -29.97 7.12 -10.62
CA ASN A 566 -29.11 7.30 -9.46
C ASN A 566 -29.97 7.47 -8.22
N LEU A 567 -29.75 6.60 -7.23
CA LEU A 567 -30.38 6.63 -5.91
C LEU A 567 -29.95 7.89 -5.16
N VAL A 568 -30.89 8.83 -4.97
CA VAL A 568 -30.96 9.62 -3.74
C VAL A 568 -31.98 8.90 -2.86
N THR A 569 -31.53 7.93 -2.06
CA THR A 569 -32.37 7.36 -1.01
C THR A 569 -32.47 8.38 0.13
N LEU A 570 -33.53 9.18 0.09
CA LEU A 570 -34.04 9.86 1.28
C LEU A 570 -34.27 8.81 2.38
N PRO A 571 -33.93 9.10 3.65
CA PRO A 571 -34.16 8.15 4.73
C PRO A 571 -35.68 7.88 4.90
N PRO A 572 -36.09 6.68 5.34
CA PRO A 572 -37.47 6.18 5.22
C PRO A 572 -38.50 6.82 6.18
N TYR A 573 -38.22 7.97 6.78
CA TYR A 573 -39.05 8.62 7.82
C TYR A 573 -40.44 9.08 7.36
N ASN A 574 -40.74 9.06 6.06
CA ASN A 574 -42.11 9.26 5.54
C ASN A 574 -43.11 8.16 5.96
N ARG A 575 -42.68 7.14 6.71
CA ARG A 575 -43.58 6.10 7.27
C ARG A 575 -44.01 6.35 8.72
N LEU A 576 -43.60 7.47 9.35
CA LEU A 576 -43.91 7.77 10.75
C LEU A 576 -45.05 8.79 10.93
N ALA A 577 -46.01 8.83 10.01
CA ALA A 577 -47.24 9.62 10.14
C ALA A 577 -48.46 8.74 10.33
#